data_AF-A0A0S8EV52-F1
#
_entry.id   AF-A0A0S8EV52-F1
#
_cell.length_a   1.000
_cell.length_b   1.000
_cell.length_c   1.000
_cell.angle_alpha   90.00
_cell.angle_beta   90.00
_cell.angle_gamma   90.00
#
_symmetry.space_group_name_H-M   'P 1'
#
loop_
_entity.id
_entity.type
_entity.pdbx_description
1 polymer ?
#
loop_
_entity_poly.entity_id
_entity_poly.type
_entity_poly.pdbx_seq_one_letter_code
_entity_poly.pdbx_strand_id
1 'polypeptide(L)'
;MMMKRIRAMSVAALLLSMLLPVRAAENDTVQAIIPWEASGRVFQADTSTMLFLGAFTGVMYIESSQGEMHEAFVMCPIMQKVDLKTGDSEAVGHCEISASPDNVAYAELDADRR
;
A
#
# COMPACT_ATOMS: atom_id res chain seq x y z
N MET A 1 17.71 -47.21 -29.75
CA MET A 1 16.31 -46.84 -29.49
C MET A 1 16.20 -45.95 -28.23
N MET A 2 16.92 -44.82 -28.17
CA MET A 2 16.97 -43.95 -26.96
C MET A 2 16.76 -42.45 -27.27
N MET A 3 16.78 -42.07 -28.55
CA MET A 3 16.68 -40.66 -29.00
C MET A 3 15.24 -40.20 -29.28
N LYS A 4 14.29 -41.13 -29.49
CA LYS A 4 12.87 -40.79 -29.73
C LYS A 4 12.09 -40.48 -28.45
N ARG A 5 12.53 -40.98 -27.29
CA ARG A 5 11.86 -40.75 -25.99
C ARG A 5 12.14 -39.34 -25.44
N ILE A 6 13.30 -38.77 -25.75
CA ILE A 6 13.73 -37.45 -25.26
C ILE A 6 12.92 -36.32 -25.94
N ARG A 7 12.60 -36.44 -27.24
CA ARG A 7 11.78 -35.44 -27.95
C ARG A 7 10.32 -35.35 -27.49
N ALA A 8 9.73 -36.47 -27.05
CA ALA A 8 8.33 -36.49 -26.61
C ALA A 8 8.14 -35.81 -25.25
N MET A 9 9.16 -35.85 -24.38
CA MET A 9 9.08 -35.26 -23.03
C MET A 9 9.11 -33.73 -23.05
N SER A 10 9.83 -33.13 -24.00
CA SER A 10 9.93 -31.67 -24.12
C SER A 10 8.64 -30.99 -24.61
N VAL A 11 7.82 -31.67 -25.41
CA VAL A 11 6.55 -31.12 -25.91
C VAL A 11 5.47 -31.13 -24.82
N ALA A 12 5.44 -32.17 -23.99
CA ALA A 12 4.49 -32.27 -22.88
C ALA A 12 4.72 -31.20 -21.82
N ALA A 13 5.98 -30.87 -21.51
CA ALA A 13 6.33 -29.82 -20.55
C ALA A 13 5.91 -28.42 -21.03
N LEU A 14 6.07 -28.11 -22.33
CA LEU A 14 5.63 -26.83 -22.90
C LEU A 14 4.11 -26.67 -22.92
N LEU A 15 3.36 -27.76 -23.15
CA LEU A 15 1.90 -27.76 -23.11
C LEU A 15 1.37 -27.59 -21.68
N LEU A 16 2.07 -28.12 -20.67
CA LEU A 16 1.68 -27.98 -19.27
C LEU A 16 1.86 -26.56 -18.75
N SER A 17 2.87 -25.82 -19.23
CA SER A 17 3.07 -24.40 -18.89
C SER A 17 1.99 -23.46 -19.46
N MET A 18 1.25 -23.86 -20.49
CA MET A 18 0.14 -23.04 -21.04
C MET A 18 -1.18 -23.17 -20.25
N LEU A 19 -1.29 -24.17 -19.36
CA LEU A 19 -2.49 -24.42 -18.56
C LEU A 19 -2.44 -23.75 -17.18
N LEU A 20 -1.31 -23.11 -16.83
CA LEU A 20 -1.23 -22.33 -15.61
C LEU A 20 -2.00 -21.02 -15.84
N PRO A 21 -3.08 -20.76 -15.08
CA PRO A 21 -3.76 -19.48 -15.18
C PRO A 21 -2.76 -18.40 -14.77
N VAL A 22 -2.39 -17.55 -15.72
CA VAL A 22 -1.78 -16.26 -15.42
C VAL A 22 -2.86 -15.48 -14.70
N ARG A 23 -2.86 -15.52 -13.37
CA ARG A 23 -3.65 -14.60 -12.57
C ARG A 23 -3.02 -13.23 -12.72
N ALA A 24 -3.47 -12.48 -13.71
CA ALA A 24 -3.37 -11.04 -13.66
C ALA A 24 -4.04 -10.62 -12.35
N ALA A 25 -3.30 -9.95 -11.47
CA ALA A 25 -3.91 -9.32 -10.32
C ALA A 25 -4.92 -8.31 -10.87
N GLU A 26 -6.20 -8.58 -10.63
CA GLU A 26 -7.27 -7.66 -10.98
C GLU A 26 -7.07 -6.41 -10.12
N ASN A 27 -7.01 -5.24 -10.76
CA ASN A 27 -7.00 -3.98 -10.03
C ASN A 27 -8.39 -3.79 -9.45
N ASP A 28 -8.57 -4.24 -8.22
CA ASP A 28 -9.81 -4.09 -7.49
C ASP A 28 -9.72 -2.89 -6.54
N THR A 29 -10.85 -2.22 -6.33
CA THR A 29 -10.98 -1.09 -5.42
C THR A 29 -11.81 -1.51 -4.23
N VAL A 30 -11.27 -1.32 -3.04
CA VAL A 30 -11.98 -1.62 -1.79
C VAL A 30 -12.41 -0.33 -1.09
N GLN A 31 -13.54 -0.38 -0.40
CA GLN A 31 -13.91 0.68 0.54
C GLN A 31 -13.35 0.35 1.92
N ALA A 32 -12.62 1.31 2.49
CA ALA A 32 -11.98 1.17 3.79
C ALA A 32 -12.14 2.45 4.62
N ILE A 33 -12.23 2.28 5.93
CA ILE A 33 -12.26 3.37 6.91
C ILE A 33 -11.09 3.21 7.86
N ILE A 34 -10.39 4.30 8.15
CA ILE A 34 -9.25 4.33 9.06
C ILE A 34 -9.43 5.49 10.04
N PRO A 35 -9.81 5.23 11.30
CA PRO A 35 -9.77 6.23 12.35
C PRO A 35 -8.30 6.54 12.70
N TRP A 36 -7.83 7.71 12.31
CA TRP A 36 -6.44 8.11 12.46
C TRP A 36 -6.16 8.80 13.79
N GLU A 37 -5.04 8.43 14.41
CA GLU A 37 -4.38 9.17 15.47
C GLU A 37 -3.04 9.70 14.94
N ALA A 38 -2.76 10.97 15.23
CA ALA A 38 -1.53 11.64 14.80
C ALA A 38 -0.58 11.82 15.97
N SER A 39 0.68 11.45 15.78
CA SER A 39 1.76 11.75 16.72
C SER A 39 2.94 12.38 15.98
N GLY A 40 3.53 13.44 16.53
CA GLY A 40 4.60 14.14 15.84
C GLY A 40 4.93 15.48 16.44
N ARG A 41 5.64 16.30 15.66
CA ARG A 41 6.05 17.65 16.04
C ARG A 41 5.80 18.62 14.89
N VAL A 42 5.46 19.85 15.25
CA VAL A 42 5.30 20.95 14.32
C VAL A 42 6.52 21.87 14.44
N PHE A 43 7.02 22.30 13.29
CA PHE A 43 8.14 23.22 13.16
C PHE A 43 7.72 24.38 12.26
N GLN A 44 8.11 25.59 12.64
CA GLN A 44 8.06 26.71 11.71
C GLN A 44 9.34 26.68 10.87
N ALA A 45 9.21 26.42 9.58
CA ALA A 45 10.35 26.29 8.67
C ALA A 45 10.80 27.65 8.12
N ASP A 46 9.85 28.55 7.89
CA ASP A 46 10.07 29.94 7.50
C ASP A 46 8.92 30.85 7.97
N THR A 47 8.87 32.09 7.50
CA THR A 47 7.86 33.08 7.92
C THR A 47 6.43 32.73 7.50
N SER A 48 6.26 31.80 6.56
CA SER A 48 4.98 31.37 6.00
C SER A 48 4.78 29.85 5.94
N THR A 49 5.77 29.04 6.28
CA THR A 49 5.66 27.58 6.19
C THR A 49 5.69 26.93 7.56
N MET A 50 4.68 26.11 7.88
CA MET A 50 4.76 25.12 8.95
C MET A 50 5.02 23.73 8.37
N LEU A 51 5.82 22.94 9.07
CA LEU A 51 6.08 21.54 8.79
C LEU A 51 5.61 20.69 9.95
N PHE A 52 4.77 19.71 9.69
CA PHE A 52 4.52 18.59 10.59
C PHE A 52 5.39 17.40 10.17
N LEU A 53 6.13 16.85 11.13
CA LEU A 53 6.88 15.61 10.98
C LEU A 53 6.40 14.63 12.03
N GLY A 54 5.91 13.47 11.61
CA GLY A 54 5.29 12.53 12.53
C GLY A 54 4.84 11.25 11.86
N ALA A 55 3.89 10.58 12.51
CA ALA A 55 3.22 9.41 11.98
C ALA A 55 1.72 9.50 12.25
N PHE A 56 0.94 9.03 11.28
CA PHE A 56 -0.46 8.68 11.47
C PHE A 56 -0.56 7.18 11.70
N THR A 57 -1.29 6.80 12.73
CA THR A 57 -1.56 5.40 13.07
C THR A 57 -3.04 5.17 13.20
N GLY A 58 -3.52 3.97 12.87
CA GLY A 58 -4.93 3.64 13.01
C GLY A 58 -5.21 2.19 12.67
N VAL A 59 -6.44 1.75 12.94
CA VAL A 59 -6.91 0.44 12.49
C VAL A 59 -7.78 0.67 11.25
N MET A 60 -7.40 0.04 10.14
CA MET A 60 -8.15 0.04 8.91
C MET A 60 -9.18 -1.09 8.91
N TYR A 61 -10.41 -0.77 8.55
CA TYR A 61 -11.50 -1.72 8.35
C TYR A 61 -11.94 -1.70 6.89
N ILE A 62 -11.95 -2.86 6.22
CA ILE A 62 -12.33 -2.96 4.80
C ILE A 62 -13.70 -3.64 4.68
N GLU A 63 -14.71 -2.89 4.22
CA GLU A 63 -16.13 -3.29 4.26
C GLU A 63 -16.43 -4.56 3.46
N SER A 64 -15.79 -4.75 2.31
CA SER A 64 -16.10 -5.84 1.37
C SER A 64 -15.07 -6.98 1.35
N SER A 65 -14.02 -6.92 2.16
CA SER A 65 -12.94 -7.92 2.07
C SER A 65 -13.26 -9.21 2.84
N GLN A 66 -12.72 -10.31 2.34
CA GLN A 66 -12.71 -11.61 3.00
C GLN A 66 -11.25 -12.03 3.22
N GLY A 67 -10.91 -12.52 4.40
CA GLY A 67 -9.53 -12.91 4.77
C GLY A 67 -8.92 -12.00 5.84
N GLU A 68 -7.62 -12.18 6.09
CA GLU A 68 -6.92 -11.53 7.21
C GLU A 68 -6.93 -9.99 7.13
N MET A 69 -6.98 -9.42 5.93
CA MET A 69 -6.92 -7.97 5.69
C MET A 69 -8.24 -7.22 5.92
N HIS A 70 -9.30 -7.88 6.40
CA HIS A 70 -10.56 -7.19 6.77
C HIS A 70 -10.35 -6.15 7.87
N GLU A 71 -9.36 -6.39 8.73
CA GLU A 71 -8.90 -5.46 9.74
C GLU A 71 -7.37 -5.47 9.74
N ALA A 72 -6.74 -4.30 9.66
CA ALA A 72 -5.27 -4.19 9.65
C ALA A 72 -4.81 -2.93 10.38
N PHE A 73 -3.71 -3.03 11.11
CA PHE A 73 -3.08 -1.85 11.69
C PHE A 73 -2.28 -1.11 10.62
N VAL A 74 -2.42 0.21 10.60
CA VAL A 74 -1.72 1.08 9.66
C VAL A 74 -0.80 2.01 10.42
N MET A 75 0.46 2.09 9.98
CA MET A 75 1.44 3.08 10.42
C MET A 75 1.97 3.83 9.20
N CYS A 76 1.74 5.13 9.15
CA CYS A 76 2.19 6.01 8.09
C CYS A 76 3.10 7.09 8.66
N PRO A 77 4.43 6.94 8.63
CA PRO A 77 5.34 8.08 8.71
C PRO A 77 4.98 9.12 7.64
N ILE A 78 4.76 10.37 8.06
CA ILE A 78 4.35 11.46 7.18
C ILE A 78 5.17 12.73 7.39
N MET A 79 5.27 13.51 6.32
CA MET A 79 5.64 14.92 6.34
C MET A 79 4.50 15.71 5.71
N GLN A 80 4.03 16.74 6.43
CA GLN A 80 3.04 17.67 5.91
C GLN A 80 3.60 19.09 5.94
N LYS A 81 3.46 19.79 4.83
CA LYS A 81 3.78 21.20 4.69
C LYS A 81 2.49 22.01 4.64
N VAL A 82 2.43 23.11 5.37
CA VAL A 82 1.29 24.04 5.39
C VAL A 82 1.77 25.44 5.07
N ASP A 83 1.18 26.07 4.06
CA ASP A 83 1.36 27.50 3.77
C ASP A 83 0.41 28.31 4.66
N LEU A 84 0.96 29.16 5.51
CA LEU A 84 0.22 29.98 6.48
C LEU A 84 -0.49 31.19 5.85
N LYS A 85 -0.12 31.59 4.63
CA LYS A 85 -0.76 32.70 3.93
C LYS A 85 -2.02 32.24 3.21
N THR A 86 -1.97 31.08 2.56
CA THR A 86 -3.09 30.54 1.79
C THR A 86 -3.93 29.54 2.59
N GLY A 87 -3.31 28.85 3.54
CA GLY A 87 -3.90 27.70 4.23
C GLY A 87 -3.74 26.38 3.48
N ASP A 88 -3.06 26.39 2.33
CA ASP A 88 -2.82 25.20 1.51
C ASP A 88 -1.93 24.22 2.26
N SER A 89 -2.15 22.92 2.04
CA SER A 89 -1.32 21.88 2.63
C SER A 89 -1.03 20.73 1.70
N GLU A 90 0.21 20.27 1.70
CA GLU A 90 0.67 19.08 0.99
C GLU A 90 1.17 18.07 2.03
N ALA A 91 0.79 16.80 1.89
CA ALA A 91 1.26 15.72 2.77
C ALA A 91 1.74 14.53 1.94
N VAL A 92 2.91 14.01 2.31
CA VAL A 92 3.48 12.79 1.75
C VAL A 92 3.78 11.79 2.86
N GLY A 93 3.55 10.51 2.60
CA GLY A 93 3.81 9.44 3.55
C GLY A 93 4.01 8.09 2.90
N HIS A 94 4.75 7.22 3.59
CA HIS A 94 4.96 5.83 3.16
C HIS A 94 4.42 4.92 4.27
N CYS A 95 3.32 4.24 3.98
CA CYS A 95 2.55 3.49 4.95
C CYS A 95 2.89 2.00 4.94
N GLU A 96 2.93 1.40 6.12
CA GLU A 96 2.82 -0.04 6.33
C GLU A 96 1.41 -0.38 6.82
N ILE A 97 0.83 -1.41 6.24
CA ILE A 97 -0.50 -1.94 6.58
C ILE A 97 -0.30 -3.42 6.94
N SER A 98 -0.50 -3.78 8.20
CA SER A 98 -0.27 -5.15 8.69
C SER A 98 -1.53 -5.74 9.32
N ALA A 99 -1.98 -6.87 8.79
CA ALA A 99 -2.95 -7.74 9.47
C ALA A 99 -2.25 -8.75 10.40
N SER A 100 -1.04 -9.17 10.03
CA SER A 100 -0.17 -10.04 10.82
C SER A 100 1.30 -9.85 10.40
N PRO A 101 2.29 -10.40 11.13
CA PRO A 101 3.70 -10.28 10.76
C PRO A 101 4.04 -10.82 9.36
N ASP A 102 3.28 -11.80 8.87
CA ASP A 102 3.48 -12.43 7.57
C ASP A 102 2.55 -11.84 6.48
N ASN A 103 1.62 -10.95 6.85
CA ASN A 103 0.64 -10.35 5.96
C ASN A 103 0.71 -8.81 6.07
N VAL A 104 1.59 -8.25 5.25
CA VAL A 104 1.95 -6.83 5.23
C VAL A 104 1.84 -6.28 3.82
N ALA A 105 1.18 -5.13 3.69
CA ALA A 105 1.12 -4.34 2.47
C ALA A 105 1.76 -2.96 2.70
N TYR A 106 2.20 -2.35 1.60
CA TYR A 106 2.81 -1.02 1.60
C TYR A 106 2.04 -0.08 0.67
N ALA A 107 1.86 1.16 1.09
CA ALA A 107 1.15 2.17 0.33
C ALA A 107 1.84 3.54 0.43
N GLU A 108 1.55 4.42 -0.52
CA GLU A 108 1.96 5.83 -0.46
C GLU A 108 0.73 6.70 -0.21
N LEU A 109 0.88 7.67 0.69
CA LEU A 109 -0.07 8.74 0.88
C LEU A 109 0.48 9.97 0.18
N ASP A 110 -0.29 10.49 -0.76
CA ASP A 110 -0.06 11.77 -1.42
C ASP A 110 -1.37 12.55 -1.36
N ALA A 111 -1.37 13.65 -0.60
CA ALA A 111 -2.54 14.48 -0.40
C ALA A 111 -2.20 15.96 -0.61
N ASP A 112 -2.91 16.60 -1.53
CA ASP A 112 -2.89 18.05 -1.77
C ASP A 112 -4.26 18.63 -1.36
N ARG A 113 -4.22 19.66 -0.51
CA ARG A 113 -5.37 20.49 -0.19
C ARG A 113 -5.08 21.93 -0.62
N ARG A 114 -5.79 22.36 -1.66
CA ARG A 114 -5.85 23.71 -2.21
C ARG A 114 -7.17 24.40 -1.88
#